data_AF-A0A136MZF6-F1
#
_entry.id   AF-A0A136MZF6-F1
#
_cell.length_a   1.000
_cell.length_b   1.000
_cell.length_c   1.000
_cell.angle_alpha   90.00
_cell.angle_beta   90.00
_cell.angle_gamma   90.00
#
_symmetry.space_group_name_H-M   'P 1'
#
loop_
_entity.id
_entity.type
_entity.pdbx_description
1 polymer ?
#
loop_
_entity_poly.entity_id
_entity_poly.type
_entity_poly.pdbx_seq_one_letter_code
_entity_poly.pdbx_strand_id
1 'polypeptide(L)'
;MRVVIQRVKASKVVVDAVDIASIDLGMVILLGIETDDNTTDVDWLVAKISGLRIFEDAEGKMNLDINDVGGSFLVISQFTLHASTKKRQSAIIYQSSKTRTSCSFIRVLY
;
A
#
# COMPACT_ATOMS: atom_id res chain seq x y z
N MET A 1 -2.71 -7.74 9.35
CA MET A 1 -2.43 -6.91 8.17
C MET A 1 -2.26 -5.45 8.54
N ARG A 2 -1.23 -4.77 8.04
CA ARG A 2 -1.03 -3.32 8.20
C ARG A 2 -0.82 -2.65 6.86
N VAL A 3 -1.41 -1.47 6.69
CA VAL A 3 -1.27 -0.69 5.46
C VAL A 3 -1.00 0.77 5.78
N VAL A 4 -0.09 1.36 5.02
CA VAL A 4 0.10 2.82 4.98
C VAL A 4 -0.26 3.29 3.59
N ILE A 5 -1.18 4.24 3.53
CA ILE A 5 -1.67 4.84 2.28
C ILE A 5 -1.12 6.25 2.20
N GLN A 6 -0.55 6.60 1.04
CA GLN A 6 -0.06 7.93 0.76
C GLN A 6 -0.71 8.42 -0.52
N ARG A 7 -1.43 9.55 -0.45
CA ARG A 7 -1.86 10.29 -1.63
C ARG A 7 -0.65 10.92 -2.29
N VAL A 8 -0.50 10.70 -3.60
CA VAL A 8 0.62 11.22 -4.37
C VAL A 8 0.13 11.89 -5.64
N LYS A 9 0.88 12.91 -6.11
CA LYS A 9 0.70 13.49 -7.44
C LYS A 9 1.38 12.67 -8.53
N ALA A 10 2.47 12.00 -8.17
CA ALA A 10 3.21 11.04 -8.99
C ALA A 10 4.09 10.21 -8.05
N SER A 11 4.40 8.97 -8.45
CA SER A 11 5.34 8.11 -7.73
C SER A 11 5.95 7.09 -8.68
N LYS A 12 7.17 6.62 -8.36
CA LYS A 12 7.84 5.56 -9.10
C LYS A 12 8.72 4.69 -8.22
N VAL A 13 8.90 3.44 -8.65
CA VAL A 13 9.83 2.48 -8.06
C VAL A 13 10.97 2.26 -9.03
N VAL A 14 12.19 2.44 -8.52
CA VAL A 14 13.43 2.30 -9.27
C VAL A 14 14.29 1.22 -8.63
N VAL A 15 14.73 0.25 -9.42
CA VAL A 15 15.67 -0.80 -9.00
C VAL A 15 16.85 -0.78 -9.96
N ASP A 16 18.06 -0.68 -9.42
CA ASP A 16 19.29 -0.61 -10.23
C ASP A 16 19.25 0.45 -11.34
N ALA A 17 18.71 1.63 -11.00
CA ALA A 17 18.48 2.76 -11.91
C ALA A 17 17.45 2.51 -13.05
N VAL A 18 16.71 1.40 -13.01
CA VAL A 18 15.62 1.09 -13.95
C VAL A 18 14.28 1.38 -13.29
N ASP A 19 13.46 2.20 -13.94
CA ASP A 19 12.07 2.44 -13.52
C ASP A 19 11.25 1.17 -13.82
N ILE A 20 10.85 0.45 -12.77
CA ILE A 20 10.10 -0.82 -12.89
C ILE A 20 8.58 -0.63 -12.77
N ALA A 21 8.15 0.48 -12.15
CA ALA A 21 6.76 0.86 -12.01
C ALA A 21 6.64 2.36 -11.76
N SER A 22 5.64 3.01 -12.34
CA SER A 22 5.33 4.42 -12.12
C SER A 22 3.84 4.67 -12.20
N ILE A 23 3.36 5.62 -11.40
CA ILE A 23 2.01 6.14 -11.45
C ILE A 23 2.07 7.68 -11.44
N ASP A 24 1.07 8.30 -12.08
CA ASP A 24 0.81 9.73 -11.92
C ASP A 24 -0.05 9.96 -10.67
N LEU A 25 -1.15 10.70 -10.78
CA LEU A 25 -2.06 10.94 -9.67
C LEU A 25 -2.59 9.62 -9.12
N GLY A 26 -2.53 9.44 -7.80
CA GLY A 26 -2.98 8.19 -7.22
C GLY A 26 -2.62 7.97 -5.77
N MET A 27 -2.54 6.70 -5.39
CA MET A 27 -2.16 6.27 -4.05
C MET A 27 -0.98 5.30 -4.09
N VAL A 28 0.00 5.54 -3.23
CA VAL A 28 1.00 4.54 -2.88
C VAL A 28 0.52 3.77 -1.66
N ILE A 29 0.53 2.45 -1.78
CA ILE A 29 0.07 1.53 -0.74
C ILE A 29 1.28 0.71 -0.28
N LEU A 30 1.74 0.96 0.95
CA LEU A 30 2.72 0.11 1.60
C LEU A 30 1.99 -0.98 2.37
N LEU A 31 2.09 -2.21 1.88
CA LEU A 31 1.35 -3.36 2.40
C LEU A 31 2.25 -4.26 3.24
N GLY A 32 1.93 -4.37 4.53
CA GLY A 32 2.56 -5.28 5.48
C GLY A 32 1.66 -6.47 5.79
N ILE A 33 2.07 -7.67 5.38
CA ILE A 33 1.31 -8.91 5.56
C ILE A 33 1.96 -9.78 6.66
N GLU A 34 1.16 -10.17 7.64
CA GLU A 34 1.51 -11.13 8.70
C GLU A 34 1.16 -12.57 8.29
N THR A 35 1.66 -13.55 9.04
CA THR A 35 1.49 -14.97 8.69
C THR A 35 0.04 -15.45 8.83
N ASP A 36 -0.75 -14.78 9.65
CA ASP A 36 -2.15 -15.13 9.93
C ASP A 36 -3.16 -14.37 9.05
N ASP A 37 -2.68 -13.53 8.12
CA ASP A 37 -3.55 -12.76 7.23
C ASP A 37 -4.17 -13.67 6.15
N ASN A 38 -5.49 -13.54 5.95
CA ASN A 38 -6.24 -14.34 4.98
C ASN A 38 -6.68 -13.52 3.75
N THR A 39 -7.20 -14.20 2.73
CA THR A 39 -7.69 -13.55 1.49
C THR A 39 -8.90 -12.65 1.74
N THR A 40 -9.77 -12.97 2.70
CA THR A 40 -10.93 -12.15 3.07
C THR A 40 -10.52 -10.79 3.62
N ASP A 41 -9.43 -10.72 4.39
CA ASP A 41 -8.87 -9.47 4.91
C ASP A 41 -8.37 -8.57 3.77
N VAL A 42 -7.80 -9.18 2.72
CA VAL A 42 -7.36 -8.46 1.51
C VAL A 42 -8.55 -7.89 0.76
N ASP A 43 -9.58 -8.69 0.49
CA ASP A 43 -10.77 -8.24 -0.24
C ASP A 43 -11.46 -7.07 0.49
N TRP A 44 -11.57 -7.18 1.82
CA TRP A 44 -12.10 -6.10 2.65
C TRP A 44 -11.24 -4.83 2.58
N LEU A 45 -9.92 -4.99 2.62
CA LEU A 45 -8.98 -3.88 2.55
C LEU A 45 -9.00 -3.20 1.17
N VAL A 46 -9.06 -3.96 0.08
CA VAL A 46 -9.20 -3.44 -1.28
C VAL A 46 -10.47 -2.61 -1.43
N ALA A 47 -11.61 -3.14 -0.96
CA ALA A 47 -12.88 -2.41 -1.00
C ALA A 47 -12.78 -1.10 -0.20
N LYS A 48 -12.15 -1.14 0.98
CA LYS A 48 -12.00 0.04 1.83
C LYS A 48 -11.07 1.10 1.24
N ILE A 49 -9.97 0.69 0.61
CA ILE A 49 -9.02 1.62 -0.02
C ILE A 49 -9.61 2.24 -1.28
N SER A 50 -10.31 1.43 -2.09
CA SER A 50 -10.91 1.91 -3.34
C SER A 50 -11.97 2.98 -3.10
N GLY A 51 -12.71 2.90 -1.99
CA GLY A 51 -13.71 3.91 -1.60
C GLY A 51 -13.18 5.02 -0.69
N LEU A 52 -11.86 5.12 -0.48
CA LEU A 52 -11.30 6.10 0.45
C LEU A 52 -11.30 7.50 -0.16
N ARG A 53 -12.14 8.38 0.39
CA ARG A 53 -12.31 9.77 -0.06
C ARG A 53 -11.20 10.68 0.47
N ILE A 54 -10.04 10.61 -0.17
CA ILE A 54 -8.87 11.41 0.19
C ILE A 54 -8.38 12.30 -0.94
N PHE A 55 -9.15 12.46 -2.02
CA PHE A 55 -8.83 13.40 -3.09
C PHE A 55 -9.71 14.64 -3.04
N GLU A 56 -9.13 15.75 -3.51
CA GLU A 56 -9.76 17.06 -3.56
C GLU A 56 -10.78 17.12 -4.70
N ASP A 57 -11.98 17.61 -4.42
CA ASP A 57 -12.97 17.98 -5.42
C ASP A 57 -12.69 19.38 -6.02
N ALA A 58 -13.57 19.85 -6.89
CA ALA A 58 -13.44 21.17 -7.52
C ALA A 58 -13.45 22.34 -6.52
N GLU A 59 -13.94 22.13 -5.29
CA GLU A 59 -13.96 23.12 -4.21
C GLU A 59 -12.76 22.97 -3.26
N GLY A 60 -11.83 22.04 -3.53
CA GLY A 60 -10.68 21.74 -2.69
C GLY A 60 -11.01 20.92 -1.44
N LYS A 61 -12.20 20.31 -1.37
CA LYS A 61 -12.61 19.46 -0.25
C LYS A 61 -12.29 17.99 -0.52
N MET A 62 -11.92 17.26 0.52
CA MET A 62 -11.52 15.85 0.44
C MET A 62 -12.75 14.93 0.33
N ASN A 63 -13.35 14.87 -0.85
CA ASN A 63 -14.62 14.18 -1.09
C ASN A 63 -14.55 13.12 -2.18
N LEU A 64 -13.48 13.10 -2.98
CA LEU A 64 -13.35 12.19 -4.11
C LEU A 64 -12.54 10.95 -3.73
N ASP A 65 -12.97 9.80 -4.21
CA ASP A 65 -12.18 8.57 -4.15
C ASP A 65 -11.23 8.44 -5.35
N ILE A 66 -10.48 7.33 -5.42
CA ILE A 66 -9.51 7.08 -6.50
C ILE A 66 -10.17 6.97 -7.88
N ASN A 67 -11.39 6.43 -7.95
CA ASN A 67 -12.10 6.18 -9.20
C ASN A 67 -12.62 7.51 -9.74
N ASP A 68 -13.13 8.37 -8.86
CA ASP A 68 -13.59 9.72 -9.20
C ASP A 68 -12.48 10.56 -9.86
N VAL A 69 -11.24 10.41 -9.40
CA VAL A 69 -10.09 11.15 -9.95
C VAL A 69 -9.35 10.42 -11.09
N GLY A 70 -9.82 9.23 -11.47
CA GLY A 70 -9.14 8.39 -12.48
C GLY A 70 -7.70 8.03 -12.07
N GLY A 71 -7.43 7.95 -10.77
CA GLY A 71 -6.10 7.74 -10.22
C GLY A 71 -5.65 6.29 -10.30
N SER A 72 -4.35 6.07 -10.10
CA SER A 72 -3.74 4.74 -10.12
C SER A 72 -3.22 4.31 -8.74
N PHE A 73 -3.10 3.01 -8.54
CA PHE A 73 -2.50 2.44 -7.33
C PHE A 73 -1.08 1.95 -7.59
N LEU A 74 -0.18 2.24 -6.66
CA LEU A 74 1.16 1.66 -6.61
C LEU A 74 1.30 0.87 -5.31
N VAL A 75 1.22 -0.46 -5.41
CA VAL A 75 1.29 -1.35 -4.25
C VAL A 75 2.71 -1.86 -4.07
N ILE A 76 3.27 -1.65 -2.88
CA ILE A 76 4.64 -2.03 -2.53
C ILE A 76 4.59 -2.89 -1.27
N SER A 77 5.21 -4.07 -1.32
CA SER A 77 5.38 -4.91 -0.14
C SER A 77 6.30 -4.23 0.87
N GLN A 78 5.81 -3.96 2.08
CA GLN A 78 6.58 -3.33 3.15
C GLN A 78 6.53 -4.14 4.44
N PHE A 79 7.45 -5.10 4.55
CA PHE A 79 7.59 -5.96 5.74
C PHE A 79 7.95 -5.19 7.02
N THR A 80 8.58 -4.02 6.90
CA THR A 80 8.99 -3.20 8.06
C THR A 80 7.82 -2.61 8.84
N LEU A 81 6.59 -2.61 8.31
CA LEU A 81 5.40 -2.11 9.02
C LEU A 81 5.07 -2.91 10.28
N HIS A 82 5.58 -4.15 10.38
CA HIS A 82 5.43 -5.03 11.54
C HIS A 82 6.63 -4.97 12.50
N ALA A 83 7.56 -4.03 12.29
CA ALA A 83 8.67 -3.82 13.21
C ALA A 83 8.20 -3.30 14.57
N SER A 84 8.73 -3.88 15.65
CA SER A 84 8.57 -3.37 17.00
C SER A 84 9.67 -2.35 17.32
N THR A 85 9.28 -1.11 17.59
CA THR A 85 10.18 0.01 17.91
C THR A 85 10.28 0.30 19.41
N LYS A 86 9.64 -0.52 20.28
CA LYS A 86 9.47 -0.22 21.72
C LYS A 86 10.70 -0.40 22.62
N LYS A 87 11.80 -1.03 22.18
CA LYS A 87 12.92 -1.40 23.08
C LYS A 87 14.32 -0.92 22.68
N ARG A 88 14.57 -0.50 21.43
CA ARG A 88 15.89 -0.07 20.93
C ARG A 88 15.74 0.88 19.72
N GLN A 89 16.79 1.64 19.39
CA GLN A 89 16.87 2.44 18.16
C GLN A 89 16.80 1.60 16.86
N SER A 90 17.08 0.29 16.94
CA SER A 90 16.96 -0.63 15.82
C SER A 90 15.62 -1.36 15.82
N ALA A 91 14.92 -1.33 14.69
CA ALA A 91 13.68 -2.06 14.44
C ALA A 91 13.90 -3.58 14.50
N ILE A 92 13.19 -4.29 15.39
CA ILE A 92 13.14 -5.76 15.38
C ILE A 92 11.87 -6.18 14.64
N ILE A 93 12.02 -6.98 13.60
CA ILE A 93 10.91 -7.44 12.75
C ILE A 93 10.42 -8.77 13.30
N TYR A 94 9.27 -8.75 13.99
CA TYR A 94 8.62 -9.95 14.49
C TYR A 94 7.58 -10.41 13.45
N GLN A 95 7.69 -11.67 13.01
CA GLN A 95 6.63 -12.38 12.28
C GLN A 95 6.10 -11.74 10.97
N SER A 96 6.95 -11.12 10.15
CA SER A 96 6.58 -10.85 8.76
C SER A 96 6.49 -12.15 7.97
N SER A 97 5.42 -12.31 7.17
CA SER A 97 5.29 -13.45 6.27
C SER A 97 6.51 -13.55 5.34
N LYS A 98 7.00 -14.77 5.07
CA LYS A 98 8.14 -14.99 4.15
C LYS A 98 7.79 -14.38 2.78
N THR A 99 8.78 -13.77 2.12
CA THR A 99 8.65 -12.99 0.87
C THR A 99 7.83 -13.69 -0.24
N ARG A 100 7.78 -15.03 -0.23
CA ARG A 100 6.94 -15.84 -1.13
C ARG A 100 5.45 -15.62 -0.94
N THR A 101 4.96 -15.52 0.29
CA THR A 101 3.54 -15.30 0.60
C THR A 101 3.11 -13.90 0.17
N SER A 102 3.95 -12.89 0.46
CA SER A 102 3.67 -11.51 0.05
C SER A 102 3.61 -11.33 -1.46
N CYS A 103 4.46 -12.03 -2.21
CA CYS A 103 4.46 -12.00 -3.67
C CYS A 103 3.18 -12.63 -4.27
N SER A 104 2.66 -13.69 -3.64
CA SER A 104 1.39 -14.30 -4.04
C SER A 104 0.20 -13.36 -3.82
N PHE A 105 0.17 -12.64 -2.70
CA PHE A 105 -0.89 -11.68 -2.41
C PHE A 105 -0.86 -10.45 -3.31
N ILE A 106 0.34 -9.94 -3.63
CA ILE A 106 0.48 -8.84 -4.58
C ILE A 106 -0.03 -9.25 -5.97
N ARG A 107 0.23 -10.50 -6.38
CA ARG A 107 -0.29 -11.02 -7.65
C ARG A 107 -1.82 -11.16 -7.70
N VAL A 108 -2.51 -11.23 -6.56
CA VAL A 108 -3.98 -11.23 -6.49
C VAL A 108 -4.54 -9.81 -6.63
N LEU A 109 -3.74 -8.79 -6.36
CA LEU A 109 -4.14 -7.38 -6.43
C LEU A 109 -3.98 -6.74 -7.83
N TYR A 110 -3.29 -7.42 -8.76
CA TYR A 110 -3.01 -6.97 -10.13
C TYR A 110 -3.87 -7.69 -11.16
#